data_AF-A0A2N3DQB7-F1
#
_entry.id   AF-A0A2N3DQB7-F1
#
_cell.length_a   1.000
_cell.length_b   1.000
_cell.length_c   1.000
_cell.angle_alpha   90.00
_cell.angle_beta   90.00
_cell.angle_gamma   90.00
#
_symmetry.space_group_name_H-M   'P 1'
#
loop_
_entity.id
_entity.type
_entity.pdbx_description
1 polymer ?
#
loop_
_entity_poly.entity_id
_entity_poly.type
_entity_poly.pdbx_seq_one_letter_code
_entity_poly.pdbx_strand_id
1 'polypeptide(L)'
;EFGYKVTAFHHAVEGYKVADLLAKEGICAAIWADWWGFKMEGYDGINENIPLVHQAGACTIVHSDDANQIQRLNQEAAKALKAGRRMGIEISDEQAWTWLSSNPAKALGIADDTGSLTPGKMADAVLWNGNPFSAYTRPEKVWIDGALMFDAMDPKRRPVSDFELGQPGEGDVK
;
A
#
# COMPACT_ATOMS: atom_id res chain seq x y z
N GLU A 1 5.81 31.01 6.44
CA GLU A 1 6.04 31.40 7.85
C GLU A 1 6.92 30.40 8.60
N PHE A 2 6.67 29.08 8.50
CA PHE A 2 7.43 28.07 9.25
C PHE A 2 8.45 27.25 8.44
N GLY A 3 8.53 27.42 7.11
CA GLY A 3 9.59 26.84 6.27
C GLY A 3 9.56 25.31 6.09
N TYR A 4 8.53 24.61 6.57
CA TYR A 4 8.37 23.18 6.32
C TYR A 4 7.56 22.92 5.05
N LYS A 5 7.76 21.73 4.47
CA LYS A 5 6.95 21.20 3.38
C LYS A 5 6.13 20.03 3.89
N VAL A 6 4.82 20.06 3.66
CA VAL A 6 3.96 18.90 3.89
C VAL A 6 4.22 17.91 2.77
N THR A 7 4.62 16.68 3.09
CA THR A 7 4.83 15.62 2.09
C THR A 7 3.64 14.70 1.95
N ALA A 8 2.86 14.51 3.02
CA ALA A 8 1.64 13.73 2.97
C ALA A 8 0.58 14.19 3.99
N PHE A 9 -0.69 13.99 3.64
CA PHE A 9 -1.79 13.92 4.60
C PHE A 9 -2.18 12.47 4.85
N HIS A 10 -2.31 12.09 6.12
CA HIS A 10 -2.73 10.76 6.55
C HIS A 10 -4.25 10.67 6.67
N HIS A 11 -4.77 9.47 6.42
CA HIS A 11 -6.18 9.13 6.28
C HIS A 11 -6.83 9.77 5.06
N ALA A 12 -6.74 11.11 4.95
CA ALA A 12 -7.25 11.92 3.84
C ALA A 12 -8.61 11.39 3.35
N VAL A 13 -9.53 11.17 4.31
CA VAL A 13 -10.77 10.39 4.12
C VAL A 13 -11.68 11.00 3.06
N GLU A 14 -11.59 12.33 2.88
CA GLU A 14 -12.28 13.08 1.83
C GLU A 14 -11.29 13.75 0.84
N GLY A 15 -10.10 13.17 0.66
CA GLY A 15 -9.03 13.72 -0.19
C GLY A 15 -9.47 13.98 -1.64
N TYR A 16 -10.39 13.18 -2.16
CA TYR A 16 -11.01 13.37 -3.47
C TYR A 16 -11.66 14.75 -3.67
N LYS A 17 -12.12 15.42 -2.60
CA LYS A 17 -12.74 16.76 -2.69
C LYS A 17 -11.72 17.88 -2.91
N VAL A 18 -10.44 17.62 -2.63
CA VAL A 18 -9.33 18.59 -2.72
C VAL A 18 -8.16 18.03 -3.52
N ALA A 19 -8.43 17.06 -4.40
CA ALA A 19 -7.41 16.33 -5.14
C ALA A 19 -6.58 17.24 -6.06
N ASP A 20 -7.19 18.29 -6.60
CA ASP A 20 -6.55 19.32 -7.40
C ASP A 20 -5.51 20.13 -6.58
N LEU A 21 -5.84 20.46 -5.33
CA LEU A 21 -4.94 21.15 -4.41
C LEU A 21 -3.77 20.24 -4.01
N LEU A 22 -4.04 18.96 -3.74
CA LEU A 22 -2.99 17.97 -3.45
C LEU A 22 -2.01 17.83 -4.62
N ALA A 23 -2.53 17.75 -5.85
CA ALA A 23 -1.71 17.67 -7.06
C ALA A 23 -0.87 18.93 -7.24
N LYS A 24 -1.49 20.12 -7.12
CA LYS A 24 -0.83 21.42 -7.28
C LYS A 24 0.33 21.62 -6.30
N GLU A 25 0.12 21.28 -5.04
CA GLU A 25 1.12 21.47 -3.98
C GLU A 25 2.13 20.30 -3.92
N GLY A 26 1.92 19.25 -4.71
CA GLY A 26 2.77 18.05 -4.73
C GLY A 26 2.74 17.28 -3.41
N ILE A 27 1.58 17.25 -2.76
CA ILE A 27 1.35 16.58 -1.47
C ILE A 27 0.73 15.21 -1.74
N CYS A 28 1.27 14.17 -1.10
CA CYS A 28 0.70 12.83 -1.16
C CYS A 28 -0.51 12.66 -0.23
N ALA A 29 -1.43 11.78 -0.58
CA ALA A 29 -2.53 11.38 0.31
C ALA A 29 -2.42 9.88 0.64
N ALA A 30 -2.27 9.57 1.92
CA ALA A 30 -2.27 8.20 2.44
C ALA A 30 -3.69 7.84 2.87
N ILE A 31 -4.35 7.00 2.07
CA ILE A 31 -5.80 6.78 2.09
C ILE A 31 -6.11 5.29 2.28
N TRP A 32 -7.17 4.98 3.03
CA TRP A 32 -7.72 3.63 3.15
C TRP A 32 -8.59 3.28 1.93
N ALA A 33 -8.61 2.01 1.53
CA ALA A 33 -9.41 1.59 0.37
C ALA A 33 -10.93 1.63 0.63
N ASP A 34 -11.38 1.21 1.81
CA ASP A 34 -12.80 1.05 2.14
C ASP A 34 -13.13 1.22 3.64
N TRP A 35 -12.25 1.82 4.45
CA TRP A 35 -12.50 2.05 5.88
C TRP A 35 -13.20 3.40 6.11
N TRP A 36 -14.50 3.36 6.42
CA TRP A 36 -15.36 4.54 6.62
C TRP A 36 -16.45 4.29 7.68
N GLY A 37 -17.23 5.32 8.03
CA GLY A 37 -18.42 5.21 8.88
C GLY A 37 -18.19 4.98 10.38
N PHE A 38 -16.94 5.03 10.85
CA PHE A 38 -16.57 4.80 12.25
C PHE A 38 -16.70 6.06 13.14
N LYS A 39 -16.69 7.25 12.54
CA LYS A 39 -16.83 8.58 13.18
C LYS A 39 -17.44 9.57 12.20
N MET A 40 -17.96 10.70 12.69
CA MET A 40 -18.53 11.78 11.87
C MET A 40 -17.65 12.20 10.68
N GLU A 41 -16.33 12.29 10.89
CA GLU A 41 -15.35 12.66 9.85
C GLU A 41 -15.18 11.63 8.72
N GLY A 42 -15.62 10.39 8.94
CA GLY A 42 -15.51 9.30 7.97
C GLY A 42 -16.83 8.92 7.30
N TYR A 43 -17.89 9.72 7.44
CA TYR A 43 -19.20 9.38 6.86
C TYR A 43 -19.29 9.62 5.35
N ASP A 44 -18.51 10.55 4.79
CA ASP A 44 -18.46 10.78 3.34
C ASP A 44 -17.31 9.99 2.67
N GLY A 45 -16.86 8.91 3.31
CA GLY A 45 -15.88 8.00 2.73
C GLY A 45 -16.45 7.26 1.52
N ILE A 46 -15.70 7.24 0.43
CA ILE A 46 -16.02 6.52 -0.80
C ILE A 46 -14.87 5.60 -1.21
N ASN A 47 -15.21 4.47 -1.83
CA ASN A 47 -14.21 3.50 -2.31
C ASN A 47 -13.36 4.08 -3.46
N GLU A 48 -13.87 5.10 -4.14
CA GLU A 48 -13.24 5.78 -5.26
C GLU A 48 -12.28 6.91 -4.85
N ASN A 49 -12.04 7.13 -3.55
CA ASN A 49 -11.17 8.22 -3.09
C ASN A 49 -9.74 8.14 -3.67
N ILE A 50 -9.07 6.99 -3.50
CA ILE A 50 -7.74 6.72 -4.07
C ILE A 50 -7.68 6.98 -5.58
N PRO A 51 -8.55 6.37 -6.41
CA PRO A 51 -8.49 6.56 -7.86
C PRO A 51 -8.87 7.98 -8.30
N LEU A 52 -9.74 8.70 -7.59
CA LEU A 52 -10.04 10.12 -7.87
C LEU A 52 -8.83 11.01 -7.61
N VAL A 53 -8.14 10.80 -6.48
CA VAL A 53 -6.90 11.52 -6.16
C VAL A 53 -5.82 11.22 -7.20
N HIS A 54 -5.70 9.95 -7.62
CA HIS A 54 -4.78 9.55 -8.69
C HIS A 54 -5.13 10.21 -10.03
N GLN A 55 -6.41 10.23 -10.41
CA GLN A 55 -6.89 10.82 -11.67
C GLN A 55 -6.63 12.32 -11.74
N ALA A 56 -6.67 13.02 -10.60
CA ALA A 56 -6.31 14.43 -10.51
C ALA A 56 -4.79 14.70 -10.70
N GLY A 57 -3.97 13.64 -10.80
CA GLY A 57 -2.52 13.73 -10.92
C GLY A 57 -1.80 13.90 -9.59
N ALA A 58 -2.50 13.76 -8.46
CA ALA A 58 -1.90 13.80 -7.14
C ALA A 58 -1.20 12.47 -6.81
N CYS A 59 -0.29 12.54 -5.84
CA CYS A 59 0.38 11.36 -5.31
C CYS A 59 -0.56 10.62 -4.35
N THR A 60 -0.88 9.36 -4.65
CA THR A 60 -1.79 8.56 -3.82
C THR A 60 -1.06 7.36 -3.21
N ILE A 61 -1.33 7.09 -1.94
CA ILE A 61 -0.76 5.99 -1.19
C ILE A 61 -1.90 5.17 -0.59
N VAL A 62 -1.86 3.85 -0.76
CA VAL A 62 -2.76 2.95 -0.02
C VAL A 62 -2.13 2.69 1.34
N HIS A 63 -2.89 2.95 2.40
CA HIS A 63 -2.44 2.90 3.79
C HIS A 63 -3.40 2.02 4.61
N SER A 64 -2.89 1.28 5.60
CA SER A 64 -3.73 0.41 6.45
C SER A 64 -4.16 1.06 7.76
N ASP A 65 -3.25 1.80 8.44
CA ASP A 65 -3.41 2.23 9.84
C ASP A 65 -3.72 1.07 10.82
N ASP A 66 -3.39 -0.17 10.42
CA ASP A 66 -3.72 -1.39 11.14
C ASP A 66 -2.65 -2.47 10.94
N ALA A 67 -2.28 -3.14 12.04
CA ALA A 67 -1.20 -4.13 12.09
C ALA A 67 -1.56 -5.48 11.44
N ASN A 68 -2.85 -5.77 11.23
CA ASN A 68 -3.30 -6.96 10.53
C ASN A 68 -3.47 -6.67 9.03
N GLN A 69 -4.10 -5.55 8.67
CA GLN A 69 -4.39 -5.18 7.30
C GLN A 69 -3.12 -4.83 6.50
N ILE A 70 -2.06 -4.35 7.16
CA ILE A 70 -0.74 -4.11 6.52
C ILE A 70 -0.24 -5.35 5.76
N GLN A 71 -0.54 -6.55 6.26
CA GLN A 71 -0.12 -7.83 5.66
C GLN A 71 -0.82 -8.13 4.33
N ARG A 72 -1.85 -7.36 3.96
CA ARG A 72 -2.69 -7.56 2.76
C ARG A 72 -2.91 -6.26 1.99
N LEU A 73 -2.01 -5.30 2.12
CA LEU A 73 -2.08 -4.00 1.44
C LEU A 73 -2.25 -4.10 -0.08
N ASN A 74 -1.67 -5.13 -0.71
CA ASN A 74 -1.88 -5.45 -2.12
C ASN A 74 -3.36 -5.69 -2.47
N GLN A 75 -4.13 -6.31 -1.57
CA GLN A 75 -5.57 -6.50 -1.74
C GLN A 75 -6.33 -5.18 -1.56
N GLU A 76 -5.91 -4.32 -0.63
CA GLU A 76 -6.50 -2.98 -0.46
C GLU A 76 -6.31 -2.12 -1.71
N ALA A 77 -5.12 -2.13 -2.32
CA ALA A 77 -4.91 -1.47 -3.60
C ALA A 77 -5.76 -2.09 -4.72
N ALA A 78 -5.94 -3.42 -4.74
CA ALA A 78 -6.82 -4.08 -5.72
C ALA A 78 -8.28 -3.64 -5.58
N LYS A 79 -8.78 -3.45 -4.34
CA LYS A 79 -10.13 -2.91 -4.10
C LYS A 79 -10.27 -1.51 -4.67
N ALA A 80 -9.32 -0.62 -4.37
CA ALA A 80 -9.32 0.75 -4.87
C ALA A 80 -9.23 0.82 -6.40
N LEU A 81 -8.36 0.00 -7.00
CA LEU A 81 -8.24 -0.15 -8.45
C LEU A 81 -9.55 -0.58 -9.09
N LYS A 82 -10.23 -1.57 -8.49
CA LYS A 82 -11.53 -2.04 -8.96
C LYS A 82 -12.62 -0.97 -8.84
N ALA A 83 -12.64 -0.18 -7.77
CA ALA A 83 -13.57 0.93 -7.61
C ALA A 83 -13.36 2.01 -8.68
N GLY A 84 -12.12 2.40 -8.94
CA GLY A 84 -11.76 3.37 -9.99
C GLY A 84 -12.17 2.89 -11.38
N ARG A 85 -11.84 1.65 -11.74
CA ARG A 85 -12.23 1.05 -13.02
C ARG A 85 -13.74 0.95 -13.18
N ARG A 86 -14.47 0.59 -12.11
CA ARG A 86 -15.95 0.54 -12.13
C ARG A 86 -16.57 1.91 -12.42
N MET A 87 -15.94 2.99 -11.98
CA MET A 87 -16.36 4.36 -12.25
C MET A 87 -15.91 4.88 -13.63
N GLY A 88 -15.16 4.08 -14.40
CA GLY A 88 -14.67 4.44 -15.73
C GLY A 88 -13.34 5.19 -15.74
N ILE A 89 -12.56 5.14 -14.65
CA ILE A 89 -11.18 5.63 -14.66
C ILE A 89 -10.27 4.52 -15.20
N GLU A 90 -9.58 4.81 -16.30
CA GLU A 90 -8.57 3.93 -16.87
C GLU A 90 -7.29 4.01 -16.03
N ILE A 91 -7.06 2.98 -15.22
CA ILE A 91 -5.88 2.83 -14.37
C ILE A 91 -5.27 1.47 -14.67
N SER A 92 -4.01 1.43 -15.08
CA SER A 92 -3.27 0.19 -15.31
C SER A 92 -2.84 -0.47 -13.99
N ASP A 93 -2.53 -1.76 -14.02
CA ASP A 93 -2.04 -2.46 -12.84
C ASP A 93 -0.70 -1.86 -12.36
N GLU A 94 0.15 -1.41 -13.28
CA GLU A 94 1.43 -0.76 -13.00
C GLU A 94 1.25 0.60 -12.30
N GLN A 95 0.27 1.40 -12.74
CA GLN A 95 -0.09 2.66 -12.08
C GLN A 95 -0.60 2.41 -10.66
N ALA A 96 -1.47 1.41 -10.47
CA ALA A 96 -1.99 1.05 -9.16
C ALA A 96 -0.89 0.54 -8.22
N TRP A 97 0.11 -0.18 -8.75
CA TRP A 97 1.23 -0.68 -7.94
C TRP A 97 2.06 0.45 -7.33
N THR A 98 2.10 1.62 -7.97
CA THR A 98 2.81 2.79 -7.43
C THR A 98 2.24 3.25 -6.08
N TRP A 99 0.95 3.01 -5.82
CA TRP A 99 0.29 3.41 -4.56
C TRP A 99 0.83 2.69 -3.33
N LEU A 100 1.52 1.56 -3.52
CA LEU A 100 2.08 0.73 -2.45
C LEU A 100 3.61 0.70 -2.44
N SER A 101 4.26 1.27 -3.46
CA SER A 101 5.70 1.14 -3.69
C SER A 101 6.39 2.49 -3.83
N SER A 102 6.44 3.04 -5.04
CA SER A 102 7.18 4.27 -5.31
C SER A 102 6.54 5.52 -4.68
N ASN A 103 5.22 5.60 -4.55
CA ASN A 103 4.55 6.74 -3.93
C ASN A 103 4.83 6.86 -2.42
N PRO A 104 4.71 5.79 -1.60
CA PRO A 104 5.10 5.89 -0.20
C PRO A 104 6.59 6.18 -0.02
N ALA A 105 7.48 5.59 -0.84
CA ALA A 105 8.91 5.92 -0.79
C ALA A 105 9.17 7.41 -1.09
N LYS A 106 8.46 7.98 -2.08
CA LYS A 106 8.50 9.42 -2.39
C LYS A 106 8.01 10.28 -1.23
N ALA A 107 6.87 9.94 -0.62
CA ALA A 107 6.32 10.71 0.51
C ALA A 107 7.23 10.71 1.74
N LEU A 108 7.93 9.60 1.98
CA LEU A 108 8.91 9.42 3.05
C LEU A 108 10.27 10.06 2.74
N GLY A 109 10.53 10.50 1.50
CA GLY A 109 11.81 11.08 1.11
C GLY A 109 12.93 10.06 0.87
N ILE A 110 12.59 8.79 0.67
CA ILE A 110 13.53 7.66 0.47
C ILE A 110 13.36 7.02 -0.92
N ALA A 111 12.84 7.78 -1.89
CA ALA A 111 12.62 7.29 -3.25
C ALA A 111 13.91 6.95 -3.98
N ASP A 112 15.05 7.51 -3.58
CA ASP A 112 16.36 7.16 -4.16
C ASP A 112 16.87 5.82 -3.61
N ASP A 113 16.36 5.37 -2.47
CA ASP A 113 16.81 4.14 -1.79
C ASP A 113 15.90 2.94 -2.08
N THR A 114 14.58 3.11 -2.23
CA THR A 114 13.64 1.98 -2.41
C THR A 114 12.40 2.33 -3.25
N GLY A 115 11.42 1.42 -3.30
CA GLY A 115 10.12 1.61 -3.94
C GLY A 115 10.09 1.32 -5.44
N SER A 116 11.21 0.95 -6.06
CA SER A 116 11.26 0.46 -7.45
C SER A 116 12.42 -0.50 -7.71
N LEU A 117 12.26 -1.37 -8.70
CA LEU A 117 13.33 -2.27 -9.15
C LEU A 117 14.25 -1.52 -10.13
N THR A 118 15.20 -0.77 -9.60
CA THR A 118 16.16 0.04 -10.37
C THR A 118 17.57 -0.16 -9.83
N PRO A 119 18.60 -0.33 -10.69
CA PRO A 119 19.97 -0.48 -10.23
C PRO A 119 20.40 0.65 -9.28
N GLY A 120 21.06 0.29 -8.18
CA GLY A 120 21.51 1.22 -7.14
C GLY A 120 20.58 1.35 -5.93
N LYS A 121 19.33 0.86 -6.02
CA LYS A 121 18.39 0.83 -4.89
C LYS A 121 18.55 -0.41 -4.02
N MET A 122 18.00 -0.37 -2.81
CA MET A 122 17.90 -1.50 -1.90
C MET A 122 17.21 -2.68 -2.58
N ALA A 123 17.74 -3.89 -2.36
CA ALA A 123 17.24 -5.12 -2.95
C ALA A 123 16.04 -5.67 -2.16
N ASP A 124 15.04 -4.82 -1.96
CA ASP A 124 13.75 -5.15 -1.35
C ASP A 124 12.78 -5.63 -2.42
N ALA A 125 12.49 -6.93 -2.43
CA ALA A 125 11.69 -7.53 -3.48
C ALA A 125 10.79 -8.62 -2.95
N VAL A 126 9.61 -8.74 -3.55
CA VAL A 126 8.70 -9.87 -3.32
C VAL A 126 8.48 -10.57 -4.65
N LEU A 127 8.81 -11.86 -4.70
CA LEU A 127 8.38 -12.74 -5.76
C LEU A 127 7.00 -13.27 -5.40
N TRP A 128 6.01 -13.04 -6.27
CA TRP A 128 4.65 -13.52 -6.11
C TRP A 128 4.41 -14.74 -7.01
N ASN A 129 3.60 -15.69 -6.54
CA ASN A 129 3.21 -16.87 -7.34
C ASN A 129 2.12 -16.59 -8.38
N GLY A 130 1.80 -15.31 -8.64
CA GLY A 130 0.77 -14.85 -9.57
C GLY A 130 0.64 -13.33 -9.53
N ASN A 131 -0.43 -12.78 -10.13
CA ASN A 131 -0.70 -11.35 -10.05
C ASN A 131 -0.98 -10.94 -8.59
N PRO A 132 -0.21 -10.01 -8.00
CA PRO A 132 -0.35 -9.64 -6.60
C PRO A 132 -1.70 -8.99 -6.25
N PHE A 133 -2.50 -8.54 -7.22
CA PHE A 133 -3.87 -8.06 -6.97
C PHE A 133 -4.91 -9.18 -6.86
N SER A 134 -4.54 -10.44 -7.09
CA SER A 134 -5.42 -11.59 -6.87
C SER A 134 -5.49 -11.98 -5.39
N ALA A 135 -6.70 -12.23 -4.87
CA ALA A 135 -6.90 -12.75 -3.51
C ALA A 135 -6.30 -14.15 -3.29
N TYR A 136 -6.09 -14.92 -4.37
CA TYR A 136 -5.48 -16.25 -4.34
C TYR A 136 -3.94 -16.22 -4.34
N THR A 137 -3.35 -15.09 -4.73
CA THR A 137 -1.90 -14.96 -4.83
C THR A 137 -1.27 -14.87 -3.43
N ARG A 138 -0.09 -15.44 -3.31
CA ARG A 138 0.72 -15.50 -2.08
C ARG A 138 2.16 -15.12 -2.42
N PRO A 139 2.89 -14.50 -1.49
CA PRO A 139 4.32 -14.30 -1.67
C PRO A 139 4.98 -15.68 -1.75
N GLU A 140 5.84 -15.88 -2.74
CA GLU A 140 6.69 -17.06 -2.86
C GLU A 140 8.02 -16.82 -2.15
N LYS A 141 8.64 -15.65 -2.35
CA LYS A 141 9.89 -15.26 -1.69
C LYS A 141 9.91 -13.78 -1.37
N VAL A 142 10.56 -13.41 -0.28
CA VAL A 142 10.79 -12.01 0.12
C VAL A 142 12.26 -11.80 0.41
N TRP A 143 12.82 -10.77 -0.20
CA TRP A 143 14.15 -10.25 0.10
C TRP A 143 14.05 -8.88 0.73
N ILE A 144 14.87 -8.63 1.75
CA ILE A 144 15.07 -7.32 2.38
C ILE A 144 16.57 -7.08 2.36
N ASP A 145 17.01 -5.95 1.81
CA ASP A 145 18.44 -5.64 1.58
C ASP A 145 19.19 -6.77 0.85
N GLY A 146 18.49 -7.53 0.00
CA GLY A 146 19.04 -8.68 -0.74
C GLY A 146 19.18 -9.98 0.08
N ALA A 147 18.92 -9.95 1.38
CA ALA A 147 18.85 -11.15 2.21
C ALA A 147 17.49 -11.86 2.03
N LEU A 148 17.50 -13.17 1.80
CA LEU A 148 16.27 -13.97 1.70
C LEU A 148 15.63 -14.13 3.09
N MET A 149 14.55 -13.39 3.34
CA MET A 149 13.87 -13.34 4.63
C MET A 149 12.66 -14.27 4.70
N PHE A 150 12.04 -14.58 3.56
CA PHE A 150 10.92 -15.52 3.47
C PHE A 150 11.06 -16.42 2.25
N ASP A 151 10.77 -17.70 2.40
CA ASP A 151 10.66 -18.66 1.31
C ASP A 151 9.51 -19.63 1.57
N ALA A 152 8.51 -19.59 0.69
CA ALA A 152 7.32 -20.44 0.75
C ALA A 152 7.64 -21.93 0.55
N MET A 153 8.87 -22.33 0.20
CA MET A 153 9.28 -23.72 0.08
C MET A 153 10.28 -24.16 1.16
N ASP A 154 10.73 -23.25 2.03
CA ASP A 154 11.61 -23.55 3.16
C ASP A 154 10.92 -23.19 4.49
N PRO A 155 10.36 -24.19 5.22
CA PRO A 155 9.71 -23.97 6.50
C PRO A 155 10.57 -23.21 7.50
N LYS A 156 11.91 -23.36 7.47
CA LYS A 156 12.81 -22.66 8.41
C LYS A 156 12.88 -21.14 8.18
N ARG A 157 12.44 -20.66 7.01
CA ARG A 157 12.36 -19.25 6.65
C ARG A 157 10.94 -18.70 6.67
N ARG A 158 9.97 -19.46 7.18
CA ARG A 158 8.62 -18.94 7.40
C ARG A 158 8.53 -18.39 8.82
N PRO A 159 8.06 -17.14 9.01
CA PRO A 159 7.86 -16.62 10.35
C PRO A 159 6.82 -17.47 11.08
N VAL A 160 7.08 -17.77 12.36
CA VAL A 160 6.07 -18.35 13.23
C VAL A 160 4.97 -17.31 13.42
N SER A 161 3.74 -17.71 13.13
CA SER A 161 2.58 -16.87 13.32
C SER A 161 2.35 -16.60 14.81
N ASP A 162 2.31 -15.33 15.20
CA ASP A 162 1.99 -14.88 16.55
C ASP A 162 0.50 -15.05 16.90
N PHE A 163 -0.36 -15.30 15.90
CA PHE A 163 -1.76 -15.70 16.13
C PHE A 163 -1.93 -16.98 16.97
N GLU A 164 -0.88 -17.79 17.12
CA GLU A 164 -0.89 -18.99 17.96
C GLU A 164 -0.20 -18.79 19.32
N LEU A 165 0.18 -17.55 19.67
CA LEU A 165 0.67 -17.24 21.02
C LEU A 165 -0.35 -17.69 22.08
N GLY A 166 0.04 -18.64 22.93
CA GLY A 166 -0.82 -19.25 23.95
C GLY A 166 -1.73 -20.38 23.45
N GLN A 167 -1.55 -20.89 22.23
CA GLN A 167 -2.28 -22.04 21.68
C GLN A 167 -1.37 -23.28 21.52
N PRO A 168 -1.91 -24.53 21.58
CA PRO A 168 -1.15 -25.72 21.23
C PRO A 168 -0.63 -25.63 19.78
N GLY A 169 0.68 -25.75 19.58
CA GLY A 169 1.36 -25.54 18.28
C GLY A 169 2.08 -24.19 18.15
N GLU A 170 2.07 -23.35 19.20
CA GLU A 170 2.90 -22.15 19.29
C GLU A 170 4.37 -22.48 18.99
N GLY A 171 4.99 -21.73 18.07
CA GLY A 171 6.39 -21.96 17.68
C GLY A 171 6.57 -22.86 16.44
N ASP A 172 5.53 -23.54 15.98
CA ASP A 172 5.65 -24.48 14.86
C ASP A 172 5.80 -23.74 13.52
N VAL A 173 6.86 -24.11 12.79
CA VAL A 173 7.06 -23.72 11.39
C VAL A 173 6.15 -24.58 10.51
N LYS A 174 5.05 -23.97 10.05
CA LYS A 174 4.09 -24.58 9.12
C LYS A 174 4.58 -24.47 7.68
#